data_AF-A0A0K2XZQ8-F1
#
_entry.id   AF-A0A0K2XZQ8-F1
#
_cell.length_a   1.000
_cell.length_b   1.000
_cell.length_c   1.000
_cell.angle_alpha   90.00
_cell.angle_beta   90.00
_cell.angle_gamma   90.00
#
_symmetry.space_group_name_H-M   'P 1'
#
loop_
_entity.id
_entity.type
_entity.pdbx_description
1 polymer ?
#
loop_
_entity_poly.entity_id
_entity_poly.type
_entity_poly.pdbx_seq_one_letter_code
_entity_poly.pdbx_strand_id
1 'polypeptide(L)'
;MEQDLEVLEGDPLAKWGEILLHASPKRSLEELERFLEWRALGMLFLEQEGLEDKFETLLKQLKFDPALQEKVHARKIDLAVQSMTAVLSGHE
;
A
#
# COMPACT_ATOMS: atom_id res chain seq x y z
N MET A 1 21.51 -4.21 -10.11
CA MET A 1 21.28 -2.98 -9.32
C MET A 1 20.43 -3.37 -8.12
N GLU A 2 21.04 -4.05 -7.15
CA GLU A 2 20.37 -4.59 -5.95
C GLU A 2 20.90 -3.92 -4.67
N GLN A 3 21.49 -2.72 -4.78
CA GLN A 3 22.24 -2.10 -3.67
C GLN A 3 21.59 -0.86 -3.04
N ASP A 4 20.44 -0.36 -3.53
CA ASP A 4 19.80 0.82 -2.93
C ASP A 4 18.69 0.49 -1.90
N LEU A 5 18.50 -0.80 -1.58
CA LEU A 5 17.50 -1.29 -0.63
C LEU A 5 18.07 -1.62 0.75
N GLU A 6 19.40 -1.59 0.92
CA GLU A 6 20.01 -1.73 2.23
C GLU A 6 19.96 -0.38 2.98
N VAL A 7 19.23 -0.40 4.11
CA VAL A 7 19.24 0.60 5.18
C VAL A 7 18.27 1.78 5.01
N LEU A 8 16.98 1.49 4.89
CA LEU A 8 16.00 2.27 5.64
C LEU A 8 16.03 1.77 7.09
N GLU A 9 16.80 2.41 7.97
CA GLU A 9 16.73 2.17 9.42
C GLU A 9 15.29 2.43 9.90
N GLY A 10 14.51 1.38 10.18
CA GLY A 10 13.15 1.47 10.75
C GLY A 10 12.07 0.66 10.00
N ASP A 11 10.85 0.63 10.55
CA ASP A 11 9.68 0.03 9.89
C ASP A 11 9.34 0.80 8.60
N PRO A 12 9.36 0.17 7.40
CA PRO A 12 9.06 0.83 6.14
C PRO A 12 7.68 1.52 6.12
N LEU A 13 6.71 0.99 6.87
CA LEU A 13 5.38 1.61 6.98
C LEU A 13 5.42 2.89 7.82
N ALA A 14 6.23 2.92 8.87
CA ALA A 14 6.46 4.14 9.64
C ALA A 14 7.12 5.20 8.77
N LYS A 15 8.13 4.81 7.96
CA LYS A 15 8.81 5.74 7.06
C LYS A 15 7.91 6.29 5.97
N TRP A 16 7.06 5.43 5.40
CA TRP A 16 6.04 5.85 4.45
C TRP A 16 5.07 6.87 5.05
N GLY A 17 4.64 6.65 6.31
CA GLY A 17 3.82 7.61 7.05
C GLY A 17 4.50 8.96 7.24
N GLU A 18 5.78 8.97 7.60
CA GLU A 18 6.57 10.21 7.68
C GLU A 18 6.62 10.95 6.35
N ILE A 19 6.91 10.25 5.25
CA ILE A 19 7.03 10.86 3.93
C ILE A 19 5.71 11.49 3.49
N LEU A 20 4.58 10.80 3.67
CA LEU A 20 3.27 11.36 3.33
C LEU A 20 2.91 12.59 4.16
N LEU A 21 3.30 12.64 5.44
CA LEU A 21 3.02 13.77 6.33
C LEU A 21 3.92 14.99 6.05
N HIS A 22 5.13 14.78 5.53
CA HIS A 22 6.10 15.86 5.29
C HIS A 22 6.21 16.28 3.82
N ALA A 23 5.65 15.52 2.88
CA ALA A 23 5.52 15.93 1.49
C ALA A 23 4.60 17.14 1.35
N SER A 24 4.65 17.81 0.19
CA SER A 24 3.73 18.91 -0.08
C SER A 24 2.28 18.41 -0.08
N PRO A 25 1.31 19.19 0.45
CA PRO A 25 -0.09 18.75 0.52
C PRO A 25 -0.66 18.27 -0.81
N LYS A 26 -0.24 18.89 -1.92
CA LYS A 26 -0.62 18.49 -3.28
C LYS A 26 -0.19 17.05 -3.57
N ARG A 27 1.08 16.70 -3.33
CA ARG A 27 1.59 15.36 -3.63
C ARG A 27 1.00 14.29 -2.73
N SER A 28 0.82 14.60 -1.44
CA SER A 28 0.16 13.68 -0.52
C SER A 28 -1.28 13.42 -0.94
N LEU A 29 -2.01 14.44 -1.38
CA LEU A 29 -3.37 14.27 -1.91
C LEU A 29 -3.39 13.45 -3.21
N GLU A 30 -2.53 13.75 -4.18
CA GLU A 30 -2.43 12.98 -5.43
C GLU A 30 -2.17 11.49 -5.16
N GLU A 31 -1.29 11.17 -4.21
CA GLU A 31 -0.99 9.79 -3.84
C GLU A 31 -2.14 9.10 -3.09
N LEU A 32 -2.84 9.82 -2.20
CA LEU A 32 -4.02 9.31 -1.50
C LEU A 32 -5.20 9.09 -2.46
N GLU A 33 -5.40 9.98 -3.42
CA GLU A 33 -6.39 9.83 -4.49
C GLU A 33 -6.07 8.61 -5.35
N ARG A 34 -4.79 8.39 -5.71
CA ARG A 34 -4.33 7.19 -6.43
C ARG A 34 -4.67 5.91 -5.67
N PHE A 35 -4.46 5.88 -4.34
CA PHE A 35 -4.86 4.74 -3.52
C PHE A 35 -6.38 4.54 -3.45
N LEU A 36 -7.14 5.63 -3.38
CA LEU A 36 -8.59 5.56 -3.37
C LEU A 36 -9.14 5.02 -4.70
N GLU A 37 -8.58 5.45 -5.82
CA GLU A 37 -8.93 4.96 -7.15
C GLU A 37 -8.63 3.47 -7.30
N TRP A 38 -7.44 3.02 -6.88
CA TRP A 38 -7.09 1.59 -6.89
C TRP A 38 -8.03 0.76 -6.03
N ARG A 39 -8.41 1.27 -4.85
CA ARG A 39 -9.39 0.61 -3.98
C ARG A 39 -10.76 0.54 -4.64
N ALA A 40 -11.24 1.62 -5.25
CA ALA A 40 -12.52 1.66 -5.92
C ALA A 40 -12.58 0.67 -7.10
N LEU A 41 -11.54 0.65 -7.94
CA LEU A 41 -11.41 -0.31 -9.04
C LEU A 41 -11.38 -1.76 -8.54
N GLY A 42 -10.64 -2.03 -7.45
CA GLY A 42 -10.60 -3.36 -6.85
C GLY A 42 -11.98 -3.82 -6.33
N MET A 43 -12.74 -2.93 -5.70
CA MET A 43 -14.10 -3.24 -5.23
C MET A 43 -15.05 -3.52 -6.39
N LEU A 44 -15.05 -2.66 -7.41
CA LEU A 44 -15.87 -2.86 -8.62
C LEU A 44 -15.53 -4.17 -9.33
N PHE A 45 -14.24 -4.52 -9.40
CA PHE A 45 -13.80 -5.78 -9.99
C PHE A 45 -14.30 -6.99 -9.20
N LEU A 46 -14.21 -6.95 -7.86
CA LEU A 46 -14.74 -8.03 -7.02
C LEU A 46 -16.26 -8.19 -7.19
N GLU A 47 -16.99 -7.08 -7.28
CA GLU A 47 -18.45 -7.08 -7.51
C GLU A 47 -18.81 -7.68 -8.87
N GLN A 48 -18.13 -7.27 -9.93
CA GLN A 48 -18.36 -7.78 -11.28
C GLN A 48 -18.11 -9.29 -11.40
N GLU A 49 -17.15 -9.82 -10.64
CA GLU A 49 -16.76 -11.22 -10.64
C GLU A 49 -17.52 -12.07 -9.59
N GLY A 50 -18.40 -11.46 -8.78
CA GLY A 50 -19.13 -12.16 -7.71
C GLY A 50 -18.23 -12.72 -6.61
N LEU A 51 -17.14 -12.01 -6.28
CA LEU A 51 -16.10 -12.44 -5.34
C LEU A 51 -16.18 -11.75 -3.97
N GLU A 52 -17.19 -10.93 -3.71
CA GLU A 52 -17.31 -10.11 -2.49
C GLU A 52 -17.33 -10.98 -1.23
N ASP A 53 -18.18 -12.01 -1.18
CA ASP A 53 -18.29 -12.92 -0.04
C ASP A 53 -16.98 -13.68 0.26
N LYS A 54 -16.27 -14.05 -0.82
CA LYS A 54 -14.96 -14.70 -0.71
C LYS A 54 -13.92 -13.74 -0.17
N PHE A 55 -13.93 -12.49 -0.62
CA PHE A 55 -13.05 -11.44 -0.12
C PHE A 55 -13.35 -11.11 1.35
N GLU A 56 -14.61 -11.02 1.76
CA GLU A 56 -14.98 -10.85 3.17
C GLU A 56 -14.49 -12.01 4.04
N THR A 57 -14.55 -13.23 3.52
CA THR A 57 -14.02 -14.41 4.21
C THR A 57 -12.51 -14.30 4.39
N LEU A 58 -11.77 -13.86 3.36
CA LEU A 58 -10.32 -13.60 3.45
C LEU A 58 -10.01 -12.51 4.49
N LEU A 59 -10.79 -11.44 4.55
CA LEU A 59 -10.62 -10.39 5.57
C LEU A 59 -10.82 -10.91 6.99
N LYS A 60 -11.76 -11.83 7.20
CA LYS A 60 -11.96 -12.50 8.50
C LYS A 60 -10.77 -13.41 8.83
N GLN A 61 -10.28 -14.17 7.85
CA GLN A 61 -9.13 -15.06 8.01
C GLN A 61 -7.83 -14.31 8.32
N LEU A 62 -7.61 -13.14 7.71
CA LEU A 62 -6.44 -12.29 7.94
C LEU A 62 -6.22 -11.95 9.43
N LYS A 63 -7.27 -11.97 10.26
CA LYS A 63 -7.14 -11.71 11.70
C LYS A 63 -6.47 -12.84 12.48
N PHE A 64 -6.49 -14.06 11.95
CA PHE A 64 -6.12 -15.27 12.69
C PHE A 64 -5.15 -16.19 11.95
N ASP A 65 -4.90 -15.98 10.66
CA ASP A 65 -3.96 -16.75 9.85
C ASP A 65 -2.59 -16.02 9.76
N PRO A 66 -1.55 -16.49 10.46
CA PRO A 66 -0.24 -15.83 10.47
C PRO A 66 0.45 -15.82 9.10
N ALA A 67 0.26 -16.86 8.29
CA ALA A 67 0.88 -16.93 6.96
C ALA A 67 0.24 -15.92 6.01
N LEU A 68 -1.08 -15.73 6.13
CA LEU A 68 -1.78 -14.67 5.39
C LEU A 68 -1.39 -13.27 5.90
N GLN A 69 -1.24 -13.09 7.21
CA GLN A 69 -0.76 -11.83 7.80
C GLN A 69 0.62 -11.44 7.27
N GLU A 70 1.55 -12.38 7.23
CA GLU A 70 2.90 -12.16 6.72
C GLU A 70 2.86 -11.76 5.24
N LYS A 71 2.11 -12.49 4.41
CA LYS A 71 1.95 -12.15 2.98
C LYS A 71 1.34 -10.77 2.76
N VAL A 72 0.31 -10.42 3.52
CA VAL A 72 -0.32 -9.09 3.44
C VAL A 72 0.63 -8.01 3.94
N HIS A 73 1.40 -8.26 5.00
CA HIS A 73 2.39 -7.33 5.51
C HIS A 73 3.51 -7.05 4.49
N ALA A 74 4.08 -8.10 3.89
CA ALA A 74 5.07 -7.96 2.82
C ALA A 74 4.50 -7.15 1.66
N ARG A 75 3.27 -7.44 1.22
CA ARG A 75 2.60 -6.67 0.16
C ARG A 75 2.38 -5.20 0.54
N LYS A 76 2.10 -4.89 1.81
CA LYS A 76 2.00 -3.51 2.29
C LYS A 76 3.34 -2.78 2.21
N ILE A 77 4.45 -3.45 2.53
CA ILE A 77 5.79 -2.89 2.40
C ILE A 77 6.08 -2.53 0.93
N ASP A 78 5.80 -3.45 0.00
CA ASP A 78 6.01 -3.19 -1.44
C ASP A 78 5.22 -1.96 -1.91
N LEU A 79 3.96 -1.86 -1.50
CA LEU A 79 3.09 -0.73 -1.85
C LEU A 79 3.58 0.58 -1.22
N ALA A 80 4.07 0.52 0.02
CA ALA A 80 4.64 1.67 0.71
C ALA A 80 5.90 2.18 0.00
N VAL A 81 6.78 1.29 -0.45
CA VAL A 81 7.96 1.64 -1.25
C VAL A 81 7.57 2.33 -2.56
N GLN A 82 6.65 1.75 -3.32
CA GLN A 82 6.16 2.35 -4.56
C GLN A 82 5.55 3.74 -4.33
N SER A 83 4.80 3.89 -3.23
CA SER A 83 4.19 5.15 -2.83
C SER A 83 5.20 6.22 -2.46
N MET A 84 6.22 5.86 -1.66
CA MET A 84 7.33 6.76 -1.34
C MET A 84 8.04 7.21 -2.62
N THR A 85 8.30 6.30 -3.56
CA THR A 85 8.87 6.64 -4.87
C THR A 85 7.99 7.64 -5.63
N ALA A 86 6.69 7.41 -5.73
CA ALA A 86 5.76 8.30 -6.44
C ALA A 86 5.70 9.71 -5.83
N VAL A 87 5.66 9.79 -4.50
CA VAL A 87 5.64 11.07 -3.78
C VAL A 87 6.95 11.83 -3.93
N LEU A 88 8.10 11.13 -3.91
CA LEU A 88 9.42 11.74 -4.01
C LEU A 88 9.76 12.14 -5.46
N SER A 89 9.41 11.32 -6.45
CA SER A 89 9.80 11.48 -7.86
C SER A 89 9.16 12.66 -8.59
N GLY A 90 8.06 13.22 -8.09
CA GLY A 90 7.44 14.42 -8.68
C GLY A 90 8.28 15.72 -8.58
N HIS A 91 9.57 15.62 -8.25
CA HIS A 91 10.53 16.72 -8.05
C HIS A 91 11.25 17.18 -9.32
N GLU A 92 10.92 16.61 -10.47
CA GLU A 92 11.37 17.10 -11.79
C GLU A 92 10.40 18.13 -12.38
#